data_AF-A0A9X3A2G8-F1
#
_entry.id   AF-A0A9X3A2G8-F1
#
_cell.length_a   1.000
_cell.length_b   1.000
_cell.length_c   1.000
_cell.angle_alpha   90.00
_cell.angle_beta   90.00
_cell.angle_gamma   90.00
#
_symmetry.space_group_name_H-M   'P 1'
#
loop_
_entity.id
_entity.type
_entity.pdbx_description
1 polymer ?
#
loop_
_entity_poly.entity_id
_entity_poly.type
_entity_poly.pdbx_seq_one_letter_code
_entity_poly.pdbx_strand_id
1 'polypeptide(L)'
;MSGAVGRPQPRRAEYDRIVGAHLRALRKEAGVLPGVMVEEFGVSTALISKVERGSRGLSSQGLGIYCDVLDVSPLDLLVDVAEQYRAQCDPYQPARYRSVRSSVRVLDGLALYADLPERYLPAGALRLATSALNGV
;
A
#
# COMPACT_ATOMS: atom_id res chain seq x y z
N MET A 1 -25.37 -20.65 10.36
CA MET A 1 -25.03 -19.61 11.37
C MET A 1 -23.53 -19.56 11.52
N SER A 2 -22.96 -18.35 11.45
CA SER A 2 -21.65 -17.90 12.00
C SER A 2 -20.39 -18.70 11.62
N GLY A 3 -19.37 -18.16 10.95
CA GLY A 3 -18.85 -16.80 11.00
C GLY A 3 -17.35 -16.87 11.34
N ALA A 4 -16.54 -17.43 10.44
CA ALA A 4 -15.07 -17.35 10.57
C ALA A 4 -14.61 -16.01 10.00
N VAL A 5 -14.64 -14.97 10.84
CA VAL A 5 -13.98 -13.68 10.56
C VAL A 5 -12.48 -13.98 10.45
N GLY A 6 -11.99 -14.02 9.21
CA GLY A 6 -10.60 -14.32 8.91
C GLY A 6 -9.68 -13.35 9.64
N ARG A 7 -8.73 -13.87 10.42
CA ARG A 7 -7.60 -13.07 10.90
C ARG A 7 -6.96 -12.40 9.68
N PRO A 8 -6.67 -11.08 9.71
CA PRO A 8 -5.90 -10.48 8.64
C PRO A 8 -4.61 -11.29 8.48
N GLN A 9 -4.30 -11.71 7.26
CA GLN A 9 -3.00 -12.33 7.02
C GLN A 9 -1.92 -11.32 7.47
N PRO A 10 -0.83 -11.77 8.13
CA PRO A 10 0.18 -10.87 8.71
C PRO A 10 0.72 -9.86 7.68
N ARG A 11 0.76 -10.28 6.41
CA ARG A 11 1.11 -9.46 5.25
C ARG A 11 0.17 -8.28 5.02
N ARG A 12 -1.15 -8.50 5.06
CA ARG A 12 -2.16 -7.47 4.80
C ARG A 12 -2.16 -6.41 5.88
N ALA A 13 -2.03 -6.81 7.14
CA ALA A 13 -1.94 -5.88 8.26
C ALA A 13 -0.67 -5.01 8.21
N GLU A 14 0.44 -5.52 7.68
CA GLU A 14 1.65 -4.73 7.44
C GLU A 14 1.44 -3.72 6.31
N TYR A 15 0.89 -4.17 5.18
CA TYR A 15 0.56 -3.30 4.06
C TYR A 15 -0.39 -2.17 4.47
N ASP A 16 -1.46 -2.48 5.21
CA ASP A 16 -2.42 -1.50 5.71
C ASP A 16 -1.75 -0.46 6.65
N ARG A 17 -0.75 -0.86 7.45
CA ARG A 17 0.05 0.06 8.27
C ARG A 17 0.91 1.00 7.43
N ILE A 18 1.57 0.47 6.40
CA ILE A 18 2.42 1.27 5.50
C ILE A 18 1.59 2.28 4.71
N VAL A 19 0.51 1.83 4.05
CA VAL A 19 -0.36 2.74 3.28
C VAL A 19 -0.97 3.82 4.18
N GLY A 20 -1.42 3.45 5.38
CA GLY A 20 -1.97 4.42 6.34
C GLY A 20 -0.95 5.47 6.77
N ALA A 21 0.28 5.04 7.09
CA ALA A 21 1.36 5.95 7.47
C ALA A 21 1.76 6.87 6.31
N HIS A 22 1.84 6.34 5.08
CA HIS A 22 2.17 7.11 3.89
C HIS A 22 1.10 8.16 3.57
N LEU A 23 -0.18 7.79 3.58
CA LEU A 23 -1.30 8.72 3.41
C LEU A 23 -1.29 9.85 4.45
N ARG A 24 -1.02 9.51 5.71
CA ARG A 24 -0.92 10.49 6.79
C ARG A 24 0.25 11.46 6.57
N ALA A 25 1.37 10.98 6.05
CA ALA A 25 2.53 11.82 5.74
C ALA A 25 2.18 12.80 4.61
N LEU A 26 1.70 12.30 3.47
CA LEU A 26 1.28 13.14 2.33
C LEU A 26 0.24 14.18 2.75
N ARG A 27 -0.78 13.78 3.54
CA ARG A 27 -1.79 14.72 4.04
C ARG A 27 -1.20 15.84 4.89
N LYS A 28 -0.25 15.51 5.76
CA LYS A 28 0.42 16.52 6.59
C LYS A 28 1.33 17.44 5.76
N GLU A 29 2.04 16.89 4.79
CA GLU A 29 2.89 17.64 3.86
C GLU A 29 2.08 18.62 3.02
N ALA A 30 0.89 18.21 2.57
CA ALA A 30 -0.08 19.07 1.88
C ALA A 30 -0.81 20.08 2.81
N GLY A 31 -0.57 20.05 4.12
CA GLY A 31 -1.26 20.92 5.07
C GLY A 31 -2.76 20.64 5.25
N VAL A 32 -3.25 19.50 4.78
CA VAL A 32 -4.67 19.15 4.80
C VAL A 32 -5.08 18.63 6.18
N LEU A 33 -6.10 19.24 6.77
CA LEU A 33 -6.68 18.78 8.03
C LEU A 33 -7.73 17.69 7.78
N PRO A 34 -7.90 16.69 8.69
CA PRO A 34 -8.95 15.69 8.53
C PRO A 34 -10.36 16.27 8.41
N GLY A 35 -10.61 17.45 8.98
CA GLY A 35 -11.88 18.16 8.87
C GLY A 35 -12.24 18.54 7.44
N VAL A 36 -11.26 18.92 6.62
CA VAL A 36 -11.49 19.28 5.20
C VAL A 36 -12.03 18.08 4.44
N MET A 37 -11.41 16.91 4.63
CA MET A 37 -11.86 15.66 3.98
C MET A 37 -13.26 15.24 4.43
N VAL A 38 -13.63 15.54 5.68
CA VAL A 38 -14.98 15.28 6.21
C VAL A 38 -16.02 16.18 5.54
N GLU A 39 -15.72 17.47 5.43
CA GLU A 39 -16.60 18.46 4.82
C GLU A 39 -16.80 18.21 3.32
N GLU A 40 -15.71 17.91 2.60
CA GLU A 40 -15.73 17.79 1.15
C GLU A 40 -16.26 16.43 0.65
N PHE A 41 -15.96 15.34 1.38
CA PHE A 41 -16.29 13.97 0.93
C PHE A 41 -17.24 13.21 1.87
N GLY A 42 -17.69 13.83 2.97
CA GLY A 42 -18.63 13.23 3.91
C GLY A 42 -18.07 12.02 4.68
N VAL A 43 -16.75 11.83 4.70
CA VAL A 43 -16.11 10.74 5.46
C VAL A 43 -15.96 11.12 6.93
N SER A 44 -16.09 10.16 7.84
CA SER A 44 -15.88 10.45 9.27
C SER A 44 -14.39 10.60 9.62
N THR A 45 -14.07 11.51 10.56
CA THR A 45 -12.73 11.63 11.14
C THR A 45 -12.24 10.30 11.74
N ALA A 46 -13.16 9.52 12.34
CA ALA A 46 -12.86 8.19 12.86
C ALA A 46 -12.43 7.20 11.77
N LEU A 47 -13.03 7.28 10.57
CA LEU A 47 -12.63 6.46 9.43
C LEU A 47 -11.24 6.84 8.93
N ILE A 48 -10.99 8.14 8.70
CA ILE A 48 -9.68 8.68 8.32
C ILE A 48 -8.62 8.18 9.30
N SER A 49 -8.87 8.36 10.60
CA SER A 49 -7.97 7.97 11.67
C SER A 49 -7.70 6.46 11.72
N LYS A 50 -8.72 5.63 11.45
CA LYS A 50 -8.54 4.16 11.39
C LYS A 50 -7.68 3.73 10.21
N VAL A 51 -7.86 4.37 9.05
CA VAL A 51 -7.07 4.15 7.83
C VAL A 51 -5.64 4.59 8.03
N GLU A 52 -5.40 5.81 8.53
CA GLU A 52 -4.05 6.35 8.74
C GLU A 52 -3.21 5.60 9.78
N ARG A 53 -3.86 4.85 10.69
CA ARG A 53 -3.18 3.95 11.62
C ARG A 53 -2.99 2.53 11.08
N GLY A 54 -3.54 2.21 9.91
CA GLY A 54 -3.58 0.86 9.35
C GLY A 54 -4.47 -0.13 10.12
N SER A 55 -5.30 0.37 11.04
CA SER A 55 -6.29 -0.46 11.76
C SER A 55 -7.50 -0.82 10.90
N ARG A 56 -7.64 -0.18 9.74
CA ARG A 56 -8.63 -0.48 8.71
C ARG A 56 -7.96 -0.29 7.36
N GLY A 57 -8.05 -1.27 6.47
CA GLY A 57 -7.54 -1.15 5.12
C GLY A 57 -8.20 -0.02 4.31
N LEU A 58 -7.46 0.51 3.36
CA LEU A 58 -7.92 1.53 2.42
C LEU A 58 -8.88 0.90 1.40
N SER A 59 -10.09 1.43 1.28
CA SER A 59 -11.04 1.04 0.22
C SER A 59 -10.74 1.80 -1.08
N SER A 60 -11.31 1.36 -2.21
CA SER A 60 -11.16 2.05 -3.51
C SER A 60 -11.75 3.45 -3.48
N GLN A 61 -12.89 3.63 -2.84
CA GLN A 61 -13.48 4.95 -2.61
C GLN A 61 -12.56 5.82 -1.75
N GLY A 62 -11.97 5.27 -0.69
CA GLY A 62 -11.02 5.98 0.15
C GLY A 62 -9.76 6.38 -0.62
N LEU A 63 -9.24 5.49 -1.46
CA LEU A 63 -8.10 5.76 -2.33
C LEU A 63 -8.41 6.95 -3.24
N GLY A 64 -9.57 6.97 -3.90
CA GLY A 64 -10.01 8.09 -4.73
C GLY A 64 -10.04 9.41 -3.95
N ILE A 65 -10.69 9.42 -2.78
CA ILE A 65 -10.77 10.62 -1.93
C ILE A 65 -9.38 11.15 -1.55
N TYR A 66 -8.46 10.29 -1.13
CA TYR A 66 -7.09 10.72 -0.81
C TYR A 66 -6.37 11.25 -2.05
N CYS A 67 -6.52 10.60 -3.19
CA CYS A 67 -5.87 11.03 -4.43
C CYS A 67 -6.38 12.40 -4.90
N ASP A 68 -7.69 12.63 -4.85
CA ASP A 68 -8.31 13.89 -5.24
C ASP A 68 -7.88 15.04 -4.32
N VAL A 69 -7.89 14.82 -3.00
CA VAL A 69 -7.51 15.83 -1.99
C VAL A 69 -6.03 16.19 -2.04
N LEU A 70 -5.19 15.20 -2.31
CA LEU A 70 -3.73 15.36 -2.27
C LEU A 70 -3.13 15.70 -3.65
N ASP A 71 -3.96 15.74 -4.70
CA ASP A 71 -3.54 15.91 -6.10
C ASP A 71 -2.45 14.91 -6.50
N VAL A 72 -2.67 13.63 -6.19
CA VAL A 72 -1.73 12.54 -6.50
C VAL A 72 -2.38 11.47 -7.37
N SER A 73 -1.61 10.92 -8.30
CA SER A 73 -2.02 9.77 -9.11
C SER A 73 -2.20 8.52 -8.23
N PRO A 74 -3.34 7.80 -8.34
CA PRO A 74 -3.53 6.56 -7.60
C PRO A 74 -2.46 5.52 -7.89
N LEU A 75 -1.97 5.46 -9.14
CA LEU A 75 -0.94 4.49 -9.52
C LEU A 75 0.42 4.83 -8.91
N ASP A 76 0.78 6.12 -8.87
CA ASP A 76 2.06 6.55 -8.30
C ASP A 76 2.06 6.34 -6.78
N LEU A 77 0.95 6.67 -6.10
CA LEU A 77 0.76 6.38 -4.69
C LEU A 77 0.93 4.89 -4.38
N LEU A 78 0.31 4.02 -5.18
CA LEU A 78 0.45 2.56 -4.99
C LEU A 78 1.88 2.07 -5.24
N VAL A 79 2.63 2.68 -6.18
CA VAL A 79 4.04 2.39 -6.41
C VAL A 79 4.90 2.80 -5.20
N ASP A 80 4.67 3.98 -4.63
CA ASP A 80 5.42 4.47 -3.47
C ASP A 80 5.19 3.61 -2.23
N VAL A 81 3.94 3.21 -2.01
CA VAL A 81 3.56 2.28 -0.93
C VAL A 81 4.18 0.91 -1.15
N ALA A 82 4.16 0.39 -2.39
CA ALA A 82 4.79 -0.88 -2.72
C ALA A 82 6.30 -0.84 -2.49
N GLU A 83 6.96 0.25 -2.86
CA GLU A 83 8.38 0.44 -2.62
C GLU A 83 8.71 0.37 -1.12
N GLN A 84 7.97 1.10 -0.28
CA GLN A 84 8.13 1.07 1.17
C GLN A 84 7.91 -0.34 1.73
N TYR A 85 6.86 -1.01 1.28
CA TYR A 85 6.57 -2.40 1.67
C TYR A 85 7.70 -3.36 1.29
N ARG A 86 8.21 -3.26 0.06
CA ARG A 86 9.30 -4.11 -0.43
C ARG A 86 10.61 -3.83 0.29
N ALA A 87 10.91 -2.57 0.60
CA ALA A 87 12.07 -2.18 1.39
C ALA A 87 12.04 -2.74 2.82
N GLN A 88 10.87 -2.81 3.46
CA GLN A 88 10.75 -3.48 4.77
C GLN A 88 10.92 -4.99 4.67
N CYS A 89 10.50 -5.61 3.57
CA CYS A 89 10.65 -7.04 3.35
C CYS A 89 12.08 -7.46 3.00
N ASP A 90 12.89 -6.55 2.43
CA ASP A 90 14.30 -6.75 2.10
C ASP A 90 15.13 -5.50 2.47
N PRO A 91 15.37 -5.28 3.78
CA PRO A 91 16.01 -4.06 4.27
C PRO A 91 17.49 -3.95 3.89
N TYR A 92 18.12 -5.04 3.44
CA TYR A 92 19.52 -5.04 3.02
C TYR A 92 19.70 -4.59 1.57
N GLN A 93 18.63 -4.62 0.76
CA GLN A 93 18.67 -4.19 -0.65
C GLN A 93 17.44 -3.35 -1.05
N PRO A 94 17.13 -2.24 -0.35
CA PRO A 94 15.91 -1.46 -0.61
C PRO A 94 15.89 -0.84 -2.02
N ALA A 95 17.06 -0.53 -2.59
CA ALA A 95 17.17 0.02 -3.94
C ALA A 95 16.84 -0.98 -5.06
N ARG A 96 16.80 -2.30 -4.76
CA ARG A 96 16.50 -3.34 -5.76
C ARG A 96 15.12 -3.17 -6.36
N TYR A 97 14.15 -2.67 -5.61
CA TYR A 97 12.81 -2.42 -6.15
C TYR A 97 12.83 -1.30 -7.21
N ARG A 98 13.62 -0.24 -7.01
CA ARG A 98 13.71 0.90 -7.94
C ARG A 98 14.32 0.54 -9.29
N SER A 99 15.17 -0.48 -9.36
CA SER A 99 15.77 -0.94 -10.62
C SER A 99 14.81 -1.77 -11.47
N VAL A 100 13.66 -2.17 -10.91
CA VAL A 100 12.59 -2.88 -11.62
C VAL A 100 11.93 -1.93 -12.63
N ARG A 101 11.59 -2.46 -13.81
CA ARG A 101 10.86 -1.72 -14.84
C ARG A 101 9.61 -1.06 -14.24
N SER A 102 9.36 0.20 -14.62
CA SER A 102 8.23 1.00 -14.10
C SER A 102 6.88 0.27 -14.21
N SER A 103 6.59 -0.33 -15.36
CA SER A 103 5.34 -1.08 -15.58
C SER A 103 5.17 -2.25 -14.60
N VAL A 104 6.25 -2.94 -14.24
CA VAL A 104 6.23 -4.05 -13.29
C VAL A 104 5.99 -3.54 -11.87
N ARG A 105 6.54 -2.36 -11.51
CA ARG A 105 6.26 -1.71 -10.22
C ARG A 105 4.79 -1.30 -10.08
N VAL A 106 4.21 -0.74 -11.15
CA VAL A 106 2.77 -0.41 -11.18
C VAL A 106 1.91 -1.66 -10.96
N LEU A 107 2.20 -2.74 -11.67
CA LEU A 107 1.48 -4.02 -11.50
C LEU A 107 1.66 -4.59 -10.09
N ASP A 108 2.85 -4.46 -9.49
CA ASP A 108 3.11 -4.91 -8.13
C ASP A 108 2.35 -4.10 -7.08
N GLY A 109 2.31 -2.78 -7.20
CA GLY A 109 1.52 -1.91 -6.32
C GLY A 109 0.03 -2.19 -6.39
N LEU A 110 -0.52 -2.36 -7.60
CA LEU A 110 -1.91 -2.80 -7.79
C LEU A 110 -2.18 -4.17 -7.15
N ALA A 111 -1.27 -5.12 -7.34
CA ALA A 111 -1.43 -6.47 -6.84
C ALA A 111 -1.33 -6.54 -5.29
N LEU A 112 -0.47 -5.73 -4.67
CA LEU A 112 -0.40 -5.56 -3.22
C LEU A 112 -1.67 -4.92 -2.66
N TYR A 113 -2.15 -3.85 -3.30
CA TYR A 113 -3.40 -3.18 -2.92
C TYR A 113 -4.62 -4.11 -3.02
N ALA A 114 -4.69 -4.91 -4.08
CA ALA A 114 -5.72 -5.92 -4.27
C ALA A 114 -5.54 -7.16 -3.38
N ASP A 115 -4.51 -7.18 -2.54
CA ASP A 115 -4.16 -8.28 -1.63
C ASP A 115 -4.02 -9.63 -2.35
N LEU A 116 -3.48 -9.59 -3.58
CA LEU A 116 -3.24 -10.80 -4.36
C LEU A 116 -2.19 -11.67 -3.64
N PRO A 117 -2.35 -13.01 -3.62
CA PRO A 117 -1.36 -13.92 -3.05
C PRO A 117 0.06 -13.70 -3.62
N GLU A 118 1.08 -13.88 -2.80
CA GLU A 118 2.49 -13.59 -3.14
C GLU A 118 2.95 -14.25 -4.46
N ARG A 119 2.46 -15.47 -4.74
CA ARG A 119 2.77 -16.22 -5.98
C ARG A 119 2.33 -15.50 -7.27
N TYR A 120 1.42 -14.54 -7.17
CA TYR A 120 0.94 -13.74 -8.30
C TYR A 120 1.56 -12.34 -8.33
N LEU A 121 2.42 -12.00 -7.37
CA LEU A 121 3.04 -10.69 -7.33
C LEU A 121 4.23 -10.62 -8.29
N PRO A 122 4.29 -9.62 -9.19
CA PRO A 122 5.39 -9.45 -10.14
C PRO A 122 6.75 -9.31 -9.44
N ALA A 123 6.82 -8.68 -8.27
CA ALA A 123 8.05 -8.58 -7.50
C ALA A 123 8.29 -9.76 -6.54
N GLY A 124 7.27 -10.57 -6.24
CA GLY A 124 7.45 -11.89 -5.63
C GLY A 124 8.29 -12.82 -6.52
N ALA A 125 8.12 -12.71 -7.84
CA ALA A 125 8.96 -13.39 -8.83
C ALA A 125 10.41 -12.88 -8.89
N LEU A 126 10.67 -11.63 -8.49
CA LEU A 126 12.04 -11.09 -8.40
C LEU A 126 12.87 -11.73 -7.27
N ARG A 127 12.21 -12.31 -6.24
CA ARG A 127 12.91 -13.13 -5.25
C ARG A 127 13.38 -14.48 -5.83
N LEU A 128 12.65 -15.05 -6.80
CA LEU A 128 12.95 -16.35 -7.39
C LEU A 128 14.15 -16.33 -8.36
N ALA A 129 14.49 -15.17 -8.92
CA ALA A 129 15.65 -15.06 -9.80
C ALA A 129 17.01 -15.20 -9.07
N THR A 130 17.02 -15.08 -7.74
CA THR A 130 18.26 -15.21 -6.93
C THR A 130 18.46 -16.59 -6.31
N SER A 131 17.41 -17.40 -6.13
CA SER A 131 17.54 -18.78 -5.63
C SER A 131 17.68 -19.81 -6.76
N ALA A 132 17.30 -19.48 -8.00
CA ALA A 132 17.43 -20.37 -9.15
C ALA A 132 18.84 -20.38 -9.81
N LEU A 133 19.79 -19.57 -9.31
CA LEU A 133 21.16 -19.48 -9.85
C LEU A 133 22.25 -20.08 -8.94
N ASN A 134 21.91 -20.54 -7.73
CA ASN A 134 22.86 -21.22 -6.82
C ASN A 134 22.59 -22.73 -6.76
N GLY A 135 22.21 -23.30 -7.90
CA GLY A 135 22.10 -24.74 -8.11
C GLY A 135 23.09 -25.22 -9.16
N VAL A 136 24.39 -25.17 -8.84
CA VAL A 136 25.45 -26.06 -9.34
C VAL A 136 26.47 -26.24 -8.23
#